data_AF-A0A925KJN2-F1
#
_entry.id   AF-A0A925KJN2-F1
#
_cell.length_a   1.000
_cell.length_b   1.000
_cell.length_c   1.000
_cell.angle_alpha   90.00
_cell.angle_beta   90.00
_cell.angle_gamma   90.00
#
_symmetry.space_group_name_H-M   'P 1'
#
loop_
_entity.id
_entity.type
_entity.pdbx_description
1 polymer ?
#
loop_
_entity_poly.entity_id
_entity_poly.type
_entity_poly.pdbx_seq_one_letter_code
_entity_poly.pdbx_strand_id
1 'polypeptide(L)' 'FYLDLFQKIRALPEWKDFMDKGAFNTTALTGQAYFDWLGRNEQLHRVLMREAGFIAR' A
#
# COMPACT_ATOMS: atom_id res chain seq x y z
N PHE A 1 20.03 -0.67 -0.94
CA PHE A 1 20.20 0.43 0.03
C PHE A 1 18.86 0.95 0.57
N TYR A 2 18.01 1.61 -0.22
CA TYR A 2 16.78 2.24 0.31
C TYR A 2 15.77 1.28 0.96
N LEU A 3 15.57 0.08 0.41
CA LEU A 3 14.69 -0.91 1.02
C LEU A 3 15.17 -1.33 2.42
N ASP A 4 16.48 -1.47 2.60
CA ASP A 4 17.11 -1.80 3.89
C ASP A 4 17.00 -0.62 4.88
N LEU A 5 17.19 0.62 4.40
CA LEU A 5 16.95 1.82 5.20
C LEU A 5 15.51 1.86 5.74
N PHE A 6 14.52 1.65 4.87
CA PHE A 6 13.11 1.65 5.30
C PHE A 6 12.75 0.45 6.19
N GLN A 7 13.44 -0.69 6.05
CA GLN A 7 13.29 -1.79 7.00
C GLN A 7 13.79 -1.38 8.40
N LYS A 8 14.95 -0.72 8.49
CA LYS A 8 15.50 -0.22 9.76
C LYS A 8 14.58 0.80 10.42
N ILE A 9 14.05 1.76 9.65
CA ILE A 9 13.10 2.77 10.17
C ILE A 9 11.86 2.09 10.74
N ARG A 10 11.26 1.13 10.02
CA ARG A 10 10.05 0.43 10.47
C ARG A 10 10.27 -0.48 11.67
N ALA A 11 11.52 -0.88 11.95
CA ALA A 11 11.87 -1.67 13.11
C ALA A 11 11.88 -0.85 14.42
N LEU A 12 12.02 0.48 14.32
CA LEU A 12 12.11 1.39 15.46
C LEU A 12 10.82 1.36 16.31
N PRO A 13 10.93 1.40 17.66
CA PRO A 13 9.77 1.37 18.55
C PRO A 13 8.86 2.59 18.38
N GLU A 14 9.43 3.78 18.15
CA GLU A 14 8.67 5.00 17.89
C GLU A 14 7.87 4.94 16.59
N TRP A 15 8.38 4.24 15.57
CA TRP A 15 7.64 4.02 14.32
C TRP A 15 6.45 3.09 14.55
N LYS A 16 6.60 2.04 15.35
CA LYS A 16 5.51 1.12 15.69
C LYS A 16 4.42 1.82 16.48
N ASP A 17 4.80 2.55 17.53
CA ASP A 17 3.85 3.35 18.34
C ASP A 17 3.10 4.38 17.49
N PHE A 18 3.77 5.03 16.54
CA PHE A 18 3.13 5.93 15.59
C PHE A 18 2.08 5.22 14.70
N MET A 19 2.44 4.07 14.14
CA MET A 19 1.52 3.28 13.29
C MET A 19 0.32 2.76 14.07
N ASP A 20 0.53 2.30 15.30
CA ASP A 20 -0.51 1.77 16.17
C ASP A 20 -1.48 2.87 16.62
N LYS A 21 -0.97 4.02 17.06
CA LYS A 21 -1.80 5.19 17.44
C LYS A 21 -2.61 5.75 16.26
N GLY A 22 -2.04 5.70 15.06
CA GLY A 22 -2.73 6.10 13.83
C GLY A 22 -3.70 5.06 13.28
N ALA A 23 -3.73 3.84 13.86
CA ALA A 23 -4.44 2.67 13.32
C ALA A 23 -4.11 2.41 11.84
N PHE A 24 -2.86 2.63 11.44
CA PHE A 24 -2.42 2.48 10.07
C PHE A 24 -2.12 1.02 9.72
N ASN A 25 -2.30 0.67 8.44
CA ASN A 25 -1.85 -0.61 7.92
C ASN A 25 -0.32 -0.64 7.82
N THR A 26 0.32 -1.67 8.39
CA THR A 26 1.78 -1.83 8.42
C THR A 26 2.34 -2.65 7.24
N THR A 27 1.50 -2.97 6.25
CA THR A 27 1.90 -3.69 5.03
C THR A 27 2.98 -2.94 4.28
N ALA A 28 4.09 -3.62 3.99
CA ALA A 28 5.15 -3.11 3.13
C ALA A 28 5.48 -4.16 2.07
N LEU A 29 5.24 -3.81 0.81
CA LEU A 29 5.50 -4.67 -0.35
C LEU A 29 6.72 -4.15 -1.12
N THR A 30 7.49 -5.08 -1.68
CA THR A 30 8.63 -4.76 -2.54
C THR A 30 8.68 -5.75 -3.71
N GLY A 31 9.37 -5.38 -4.79
CA GLY A 31 9.55 -6.24 -5.96
C GLY A 31 8.22 -6.70 -6.56
N GLN A 32 8.15 -7.96 -6.99
CA GLN A 32 6.99 -8.51 -7.70
C GLN A 32 5.68 -8.42 -6.90
N ALA A 33 5.74 -8.63 -5.58
CA ALA A 33 4.56 -8.56 -4.73
C ALA A 33 3.89 -7.16 -4.76
N TYR A 34 4.69 -6.09 -4.89
CA TYR A 34 4.17 -4.75 -5.07
C TYR A 34 3.49 -4.57 -6.43
N PHE A 35 4.12 -5.04 -7.51
CA PHE A 35 3.54 -4.96 -8.86
C PHE A 35 2.22 -5.74 -8.98
N ASP A 36 2.18 -6.96 -8.44
CA ASP A 36 0.97 -7.80 -8.46
C ASP A 36 -0.16 -7.19 -7.62
N TRP A 37 0.17 -6.59 -6.49
CA TRP A 37 -0.81 -5.84 -5.70
C TRP A 37 -1.31 -4.62 -6.48
N LEU A 38 -0.41 -3.85 -7.10
CA LEU A 38 -0.76 -2.65 -7.85
C LEU A 38 -1.69 -2.96 -9.01
N GLY A 39 -1.35 -3.94 -9.86
CA GLY A 39 -2.17 -4.30 -11.02
C GLY A 39 -3.56 -4.83 -10.63
N ARG A 40 -3.65 -5.63 -9.56
CA ARG A 40 -4.96 -6.09 -9.04
C ARG A 40 -5.81 -4.93 -8.53
N ASN A 41 -5.21 -4.00 -7.78
CA ASN A 41 -5.94 -2.86 -7.25
C ASN A 41 -6.34 -1.90 -8.37
N GLU A 42 -5.48 -1.61 -9.34
CA GLU A 42 -5.84 -0.80 -10.50
C GLU A 42 -7.10 -1.35 -11.19
N GLN A 43 -7.10 -2.66 -11.51
CA GLN A 43 -8.23 -3.28 -12.17
C GLN A 43 -9.50 -3.25 -11.31
N LEU A 44 -9.37 -3.49 -10.00
CA LEU A 44 -10.49 -3.38 -9.06
C LEU A 44 -11.09 -1.97 -9.08
N HIS A 45 -10.27 -0.94 -8.90
CA HIS A 45 -10.73 0.45 -8.89
C HIS A 45 -11.37 0.82 -10.23
N ARG A 46 -10.78 0.39 -11.36
CA ARG A 46 -11.36 0.64 -12.70
C ARG A 46 -12.75 0.03 -12.84
N VAL A 47 -12.94 -1.21 -12.38
CA VAL A 47 -14.25 -1.88 -12.41
C VAL A 47 -15.25 -1.14 -11.54
N LEU A 48 -14.90 -0.82 -10.29
CA LEU A 48 -15.76 -0.10 -9.36
C LEU A 48 -16.18 1.27 -9.91
N MET A 49 -15.23 2.03 -10.46
CA MET A 49 -15.50 3.36 -11.03
C MET A 49 -16.39 3.28 -12.28
N ARG A 50 -16.21 2.25 -13.12
CA ARG A 50 -17.09 2.00 -14.27
C ARG A 50 -18.52 1.64 -13.82
N GLU A 51 -18.65 0.76 -12.83
CA GLU A 51 -19.95 0.31 -12.30
C GLU A 51 -20.69 1.44 -11.58
N ALA A 52 -19.97 2.32 -10.89
CA ALA A 52 -20.51 3.52 -10.27
C ALA A 52 -20.81 4.66 -11.26
N GLY A 53 -20.47 4.51 -12.55
CA GLY A 53 -20.69 5.53 -13.57
C GLY A 53 -19.75 6.74 -13.52
N PHE A 54 -18.63 6.63 -12.82
CA PHE A 54 -17.63 7.71 -12.67
C PHE A 54 -16.59 7.77 -13.80
N ILE A 55 -16.65 6.83 -14.75
CA ILE A 55 -15.84 6.86 -15.97
C ILE A 55 -16.79 7.00 -17.16
N ALA A 56 -16.57 8.03 -17.97
CA ALA A 56 -17.29 8.22 -19.23
C ALA A 56 -17.06 7.01 -20.14
N ARG A 57 -18.12 6.58 -20.85
CA ARG A 57 -18.04 5.46 -21.80
C ARG A 57 -17.07 5.72 -22.93
#